data_AF-A0A954LL88-F1
#
_entry.id   AF-A0A954LL88-F1
#
_cell.length_a   1.000
_cell.length_b   1.000
_cell.length_c   1.000
_cell.angle_alpha   90.00
_cell.angle_beta   90.00
_cell.angle_gamma   90.00
#
_symmetry.space_group_name_H-M   'P 1'
#
loop_
_entity.id
_entity.type
_entity.pdbx_description
1 polymer ?
#
loop_
_entity_poly.entity_id
_entity_poly.type
_entity_poly.pdbx_seq_one_letter_code
_entity_poly.pdbx_strand_id
1 'polypeptide(L)'
;MSRVRELLAASELIQIETEVERESQAILKGGTEQQMQQFLALYESWPQSAEVRQRLATALRTRGEFQRAEFLWLKNRASQEVSVVAEANRQLMDLWNQLGLYSEAAMLAEELASPRFDAVRLQDGQTPADVLASLAPDEMLRQAISRRTLSNYRSNHVTITEQRWTPTEKKLLDAFGAYRREFSLLPGSSFQLLDKGWVDEENKEYPETRIAVIDRTSGLIQGKVQVPLRNSYPSLSKRAHVGHFFPVGSINRMTGVSLLEIENEKPLWKSRLGNGAAYDHILRPGPAGPGFCTFQGQQDLIVLDPATGQTLWKRSDIDHSSGLVSDPYAGLFGDEEVLVLFNSNRSAYTVFRTQTGEELHHGELDIDTGQIRRIFGRKLFYITHTQEGRRMRIWDFGKNEMVFDEPAGNRIFSALTPDHELVVLIPPKPDEETDDEA
;
A
#
# COMPACT_ATOMS: atom_id res chain seq x y z
N MET A 1 2.96 -19.63 -7.01
CA MET A 1 4.10 -20.41 -6.47
C MET A 1 3.88 -20.95 -5.04
N SER A 2 3.07 -20.35 -4.15
CA SER A 2 2.77 -21.00 -2.83
C SER A 2 2.09 -22.37 -2.99
N ARG A 3 1.24 -22.54 -4.02
CA ARG A 3 0.62 -23.85 -4.37
C ARG A 3 1.63 -24.92 -4.81
N VAL A 4 2.77 -24.54 -5.41
CA VAL A 4 3.84 -25.49 -5.74
C VAL A 4 4.46 -26.02 -4.44
N ARG A 5 4.63 -25.18 -3.42
CA ARG A 5 5.08 -25.66 -2.11
C ARG A 5 4.07 -26.55 -1.40
N GLU A 6 2.78 -26.27 -1.54
CA GLU A 6 1.70 -27.02 -0.92
C GLU A 6 1.35 -28.33 -1.64
N LEU A 7 1.63 -28.43 -2.96
CA LEU A 7 1.31 -29.61 -3.78
C LEU A 7 2.49 -30.55 -4.00
N LEU A 8 3.72 -30.09 -3.81
CA LEU A 8 4.91 -30.92 -3.95
C LEU A 8 5.10 -31.82 -2.73
N ALA A 9 5.61 -33.03 -2.98
CA ALA A 9 6.06 -33.87 -1.88
C ALA A 9 7.20 -33.14 -1.13
N ALA A 10 7.30 -33.34 0.19
CA ALA A 10 8.33 -32.69 1.00
C ALA A 10 9.76 -32.89 0.44
N SER A 11 10.03 -34.03 -0.19
CA SER A 11 11.31 -34.32 -0.85
C SER A 11 11.57 -33.46 -2.10
N GLU A 12 10.54 -33.14 -2.88
CA GLU A 12 10.65 -32.29 -4.08
C GLU A 12 10.82 -30.83 -3.68
N LEU A 13 10.15 -30.39 -2.61
CA LEU A 13 10.31 -29.06 -2.05
C LEU A 13 11.76 -28.80 -1.61
N ILE A 14 12.36 -29.75 -0.88
CA ILE A 14 13.76 -29.65 -0.43
C ILE A 14 14.72 -29.57 -1.63
N GLN A 15 14.46 -30.32 -2.70
CA GLN A 15 15.28 -30.26 -3.92
C GLN A 15 15.20 -28.89 -4.58
N ILE A 16 14.00 -28.31 -4.70
CA ILE A 16 13.83 -26.97 -5.26
C ILE A 16 14.47 -25.92 -4.35
N GLU A 17 14.29 -26.00 -3.03
CA GLU A 17 14.94 -25.08 -2.08
C GLU A 17 16.46 -25.12 -2.19
N THR A 18 17.03 -26.32 -2.33
CA THR A 18 18.48 -26.50 -2.52
C THR A 18 18.94 -25.92 -3.85
N GLU A 19 18.16 -26.08 -4.92
CA GLU A 19 18.47 -25.52 -6.23
C GLU A 19 18.38 -24.00 -6.24
N VAL A 20 17.33 -23.43 -5.65
CA VAL A 20 17.16 -21.98 -5.52
C VAL A 20 18.30 -21.38 -4.71
N GLU A 21 18.72 -22.02 -3.62
CA GLU A 21 19.87 -21.59 -2.83
C GLU A 21 21.17 -21.68 -3.64
N ARG A 22 21.37 -22.75 -4.42
CA ARG A 22 22.56 -22.89 -5.26
C ARG A 22 22.63 -21.79 -6.32
N GLU A 23 21.51 -21.50 -6.99
CA GLU A 23 21.42 -20.44 -7.98
C GLU A 23 21.59 -19.04 -7.35
N SER A 24 20.97 -18.78 -6.19
CA SER A 24 21.11 -17.51 -5.48
C SER A 24 22.58 -17.25 -5.14
N GLN A 25 23.28 -18.23 -4.59
CA GLN A 25 24.71 -18.12 -4.25
C GLN A 25 25.60 -17.92 -5.48
N ALA A 26 25.27 -18.55 -6.61
CA ALA A 26 26.00 -18.33 -7.86
C ALA A 26 25.85 -16.88 -8.35
N ILE A 27 24.64 -16.33 -8.29
CA ILE A 27 24.35 -14.95 -8.66
C ILE A 27 24.99 -13.96 -7.68
N LEU A 28 25.00 -14.26 -6.38
CA LEU A 28 25.62 -13.41 -5.36
C LEU A 28 27.16 -13.37 -5.47
N LYS A 29 27.81 -14.40 -5.99
CA LYS A 29 29.28 -14.39 -6.17
C LYS A 29 29.77 -13.53 -7.35
N GLY A 30 28.95 -13.34 -8.38
CA GLY A 30 29.41 -12.59 -9.56
C GLY A 30 28.37 -12.35 -10.65
N GLY A 31 27.08 -12.56 -10.34
CA GLY A 31 25.99 -12.32 -11.27
C GLY A 31 25.83 -10.84 -11.60
N THR A 32 25.41 -10.59 -12.84
CA THR A 32 24.99 -9.28 -13.32
C THR A 32 23.61 -8.93 -12.79
N GLU A 33 23.25 -7.64 -12.84
CA GLU A 33 21.90 -7.19 -12.46
C GLU A 33 20.80 -7.86 -13.30
N GLN A 34 21.05 -8.09 -14.59
CA GLN A 34 20.11 -8.79 -15.46
C GLN A 34 19.87 -10.22 -14.99
N GLN A 35 20.91 -10.92 -14.54
CA GLN A 35 20.78 -12.26 -13.96
C GLN A 35 20.01 -12.22 -12.63
N MET A 36 20.22 -11.20 -11.78
CA MET A 36 19.42 -11.01 -10.57
C MET A 36 17.94 -10.78 -10.90
N GLN A 37 17.64 -9.95 -11.91
CA GLN A 37 16.27 -9.70 -12.36
C GLN A 37 15.62 -10.98 -12.90
N GLN A 38 16.33 -11.76 -13.73
CA GLN A 38 15.83 -13.02 -14.26
C GLN A 38 15.56 -14.05 -13.15
N PHE A 39 16.46 -14.15 -12.17
CA PHE A 39 16.27 -15.01 -11.01
C PHE A 39 15.06 -14.57 -10.19
N LEU A 40 14.93 -13.28 -9.90
CA LEU A 40 13.79 -12.76 -9.16
C LEU A 40 12.48 -12.92 -9.93
N ALA A 41 12.47 -12.87 -11.26
CA ALA A 41 11.26 -13.15 -12.03
C ALA A 41 10.71 -14.57 -11.80
N LEU A 42 11.55 -15.53 -11.40
CA LEU A 42 11.17 -16.91 -11.13
C LEU A 42 10.95 -17.20 -9.64
N TYR A 43 11.84 -16.65 -8.79
CA TYR A 43 11.94 -17.01 -7.38
C TYR A 43 11.64 -15.84 -6.44
N GLU A 44 10.92 -14.82 -6.90
CA GLU A 44 10.74 -13.58 -6.14
C GLU A 44 10.21 -13.78 -4.73
N SER A 45 9.26 -14.69 -4.54
CA SER A 45 8.60 -14.93 -3.26
C SER A 45 9.37 -15.87 -2.34
N TRP A 46 10.54 -16.37 -2.76
CA TRP A 46 11.31 -17.34 -1.97
C TRP A 46 12.14 -16.61 -0.90
N PRO A 47 12.24 -17.15 0.34
CA PRO A 47 13.09 -16.60 1.38
C PRO A 47 14.56 -16.46 0.95
N GLN A 48 15.09 -17.47 0.25
CA GLN A 48 16.45 -17.51 -0.30
C GLN A 48 16.78 -16.34 -1.24
N SER A 49 15.75 -15.71 -1.81
CA SER A 49 15.91 -14.57 -2.71
C SER A 49 16.14 -13.24 -1.96
N ALA A 50 16.10 -13.21 -0.63
CA ALA A 50 16.23 -11.99 0.17
C ALA A 50 17.54 -11.24 -0.08
N GLU A 51 18.66 -11.95 -0.13
CA GLU A 51 19.97 -11.36 -0.36
C GLU A 51 20.13 -10.89 -1.83
N VAL A 52 19.54 -11.62 -2.78
CA VAL A 52 19.50 -11.18 -4.19
C VAL A 52 18.67 -9.90 -4.34
N ARG A 53 17.50 -9.82 -3.69
CA ARG A 53 16.69 -8.59 -3.63
C ARG A 53 17.48 -7.44 -3.01
N GLN A 54 18.19 -7.71 -1.91
CA GLN A 54 19.02 -6.72 -1.22
C GLN A 54 20.10 -6.15 -2.15
N ARG A 55 20.88 -7.01 -2.80
CA ARG A 55 21.97 -6.59 -3.70
C ARG A 55 21.45 -5.83 -4.92
N LEU A 56 20.36 -6.29 -5.53
CA LEU A 56 19.76 -5.60 -6.66
C LEU A 56 19.19 -4.23 -6.24
N ALA A 57 18.55 -4.14 -5.07
CA ALA A 57 18.02 -2.89 -4.55
C ALA A 57 19.13 -1.86 -4.29
N THR A 58 20.25 -2.27 -3.72
CA THR A 58 21.42 -1.40 -3.55
C THR A 58 21.93 -0.89 -4.90
N ALA A 59 22.04 -1.75 -5.91
CA ALA A 59 22.48 -1.34 -7.25
C ALA A 59 21.48 -0.39 -7.94
N LEU A 60 20.18 -0.60 -7.77
CA LEU A 60 19.12 0.29 -8.26
C LEU A 60 19.19 1.66 -7.56
N ARG A 61 19.35 1.69 -6.23
CA ARG A 61 19.53 2.94 -5.46
C ARG A 61 20.74 3.73 -5.95
N THR A 62 21.88 3.08 -6.22
CA THR A 62 23.07 3.76 -6.75
C THR A 62 22.84 4.44 -8.10
N ARG A 63 21.90 3.93 -8.92
CA ARG A 63 21.52 4.53 -10.20
C ARG A 63 20.40 5.56 -10.12
N GLY A 64 19.85 5.80 -8.93
CA GLY A 64 18.71 6.69 -8.73
C GLY A 64 17.35 6.05 -9.05
N GLU A 65 17.27 4.73 -9.22
CA GLU A 65 16.01 3.99 -9.40
C GLU A 65 15.39 3.66 -8.03
N PHE A 66 15.12 4.71 -7.25
CA PHE A 66 14.74 4.65 -5.84
C PHE A 66 13.44 3.88 -5.62
N GLN A 67 12.43 4.05 -6.48
CA GLN A 67 11.14 3.40 -6.29
C GLN A 67 11.23 1.88 -6.45
N ARG A 68 12.06 1.43 -7.41
CA ARG A 68 12.30 0.00 -7.64
C ARG A 68 13.11 -0.61 -6.50
N ALA A 69 14.10 0.11 -5.98
CA ALA A 69 14.84 -0.31 -4.80
C ALA A 69 13.92 -0.45 -3.57
N GLU A 70 13.04 0.54 -3.35
CA GLU A 70 12.07 0.51 -2.26
C GLU A 70 11.18 -0.72 -2.31
N PHE A 71 10.63 -1.09 -3.48
CA PHE A 71 9.79 -2.30 -3.58
C PHE A 71 10.52 -3.56 -3.13
N LEU A 72 11.77 -3.74 -3.52
CA LEU A 72 12.55 -4.91 -3.15
C LEU A 72 12.80 -4.97 -1.63
N TRP A 73 13.07 -3.83 -0.99
CA TRP A 73 13.20 -3.78 0.47
C TRP A 73 11.88 -3.95 1.19
N LEU A 74 10.77 -3.40 0.67
CA LEU A 74 9.44 -3.65 1.23
C LEU A 74 9.07 -5.15 1.17
N LYS A 75 9.48 -5.87 0.10
CA LYS A 75 9.35 -7.34 0.05
C LYS A 75 10.17 -8.03 1.14
N ASN A 76 11.43 -7.60 1.34
CA ASN A 76 12.26 -8.15 2.42
C ASN A 76 11.67 -7.86 3.81
N ARG A 77 11.04 -6.70 4.01
CA ARG A 77 10.37 -6.34 5.28
C ARG A 77 9.17 -7.24 5.60
N ALA A 78 8.56 -7.88 4.60
CA ALA A 78 7.50 -8.88 4.79
C ALA A 78 8.03 -10.29 5.15
N SER A 79 9.35 -10.48 5.24
CA SER A 79 9.97 -11.75 5.61
C SER A 79 9.63 -12.16 7.05
N GLN A 80 9.62 -13.48 7.30
CA GLN A 80 9.54 -14.04 8.65
C GLN A 80 10.89 -13.99 9.39
N GLU A 81 12.00 -13.88 8.64
CA GLU A 81 13.34 -13.83 9.21
C GLU A 81 13.66 -12.43 9.75
N VAL A 82 13.85 -12.33 11.07
CA VAL A 82 14.04 -11.05 11.77
C VAL A 82 15.27 -10.29 11.28
N SER A 83 16.34 -11.00 10.90
CA SER A 83 17.56 -10.40 10.32
C SER A 83 17.31 -9.72 8.98
N VAL A 84 16.54 -10.36 8.09
CA VAL A 84 16.16 -9.81 6.78
C VAL A 84 15.28 -8.57 6.95
N VAL A 85 14.35 -8.58 7.90
CA VAL A 85 13.50 -7.43 8.23
C VAL A 85 14.34 -6.26 8.77
N ALA A 86 15.26 -6.53 9.70
CA ALA A 86 16.14 -5.51 10.25
C ALA A 86 17.01 -4.84 9.17
N GLU A 87 17.60 -5.64 8.27
CA GLU A 87 18.41 -5.12 7.17
C GLU A 87 17.55 -4.28 6.21
N ALA A 88 16.35 -4.75 5.85
CA ALA A 88 15.43 -3.98 5.01
C ALA A 88 15.02 -2.66 5.65
N ASN A 89 14.73 -2.64 6.96
CA ASN A 89 14.39 -1.42 7.71
C ASN A 89 15.55 -0.44 7.71
N ARG A 90 16.79 -0.91 7.93
CA ARG A 90 17.99 -0.08 7.86
C ARG A 90 18.15 0.54 6.47
N GLN A 91 17.97 -0.24 5.42
CA GLN A 91 18.19 0.20 4.05
C GLN A 91 17.13 1.17 3.55
N LEU A 92 15.87 0.97 3.96
CA LEU A 92 14.79 1.92 3.74
C LEU A 92 15.00 3.22 4.54
N MET A 93 15.45 3.12 5.80
CA MET A 93 15.80 4.29 6.62
C MET A 93 16.88 5.12 5.93
N ASP A 94 17.95 4.48 5.45
CA ASP A 94 19.05 5.15 4.76
C ASP A 94 18.60 5.76 3.42
N LEU A 95 17.73 5.07 2.67
CA LEU A 95 17.15 5.59 1.42
C LEU A 95 16.32 6.84 1.68
N TRP A 96 15.37 6.76 2.62
CA TRP A 96 14.46 7.85 2.93
C TRP A 96 15.19 9.04 3.55
N ASN A 97 16.22 8.79 4.37
CA ASN A 97 17.11 9.84 4.88
C ASN A 97 17.84 10.56 3.74
N GLN A 98 18.40 9.81 2.78
CA GLN A 98 19.04 10.39 1.59
C GLN A 98 18.09 11.29 0.78
N LEU A 99 16.80 10.95 0.74
CA LEU A 99 15.77 11.71 0.03
C LEU A 99 15.12 12.81 0.87
N GLY A 100 15.60 13.04 2.10
CA GLY A 100 15.06 14.07 2.99
C GLY A 100 13.73 13.72 3.66
N LEU A 101 13.28 12.46 3.58
CA LEU A 101 12.05 11.94 4.17
C LEU A 101 12.27 11.57 5.65
N TYR A 102 12.75 12.53 6.43
CA TYR A 102 13.26 12.30 7.79
C TYR A 102 12.20 11.76 8.76
N SER A 103 10.92 12.12 8.57
CA SER A 103 9.82 11.65 9.43
C SER A 103 9.56 10.15 9.25
N GLU A 104 9.51 9.67 8.01
CA GLU A 104 9.34 8.24 7.70
C GLU A 104 10.60 7.44 8.03
N ALA A 105 11.79 7.99 7.76
CA ALA A 105 13.04 7.38 8.18
C ALA A 105 13.12 7.25 9.71
N ALA A 106 12.64 8.24 10.47
CA ALA A 106 12.56 8.17 11.92
C ALA A 106 11.58 7.09 12.43
N MET A 107 10.49 6.81 11.71
CA MET A 107 9.60 5.69 12.05
C MET A 107 10.32 4.33 11.95
N LEU A 108 11.15 4.14 10.92
CA LEU A 108 11.96 2.94 10.78
C LEU A 108 13.05 2.85 11.86
N ALA A 109 13.65 3.97 12.24
CA ALA A 109 14.60 4.03 13.34
C ALA A 109 13.97 3.60 14.67
N GLU A 110 12.74 4.03 14.96
CA GLU A 110 11.98 3.57 16.14
C GLU A 110 11.70 2.07 16.09
N GLU A 111 11.30 1.56 14.93
CA GLU A 111 11.08 0.12 14.75
C GLU A 111 12.38 -0.67 14.96
N LEU A 112 13.51 -0.20 14.41
CA LEU A 112 14.85 -0.78 14.61
C LEU A 112 15.32 -0.74 16.06
N ALA A 113 14.91 0.27 16.83
CA ALA A 113 15.20 0.38 18.26
C ALA A 113 14.32 -0.53 19.13
N SER A 114 13.35 -1.25 18.55
CA SER A 114 12.51 -2.16 19.31
C SER A 114 13.29 -3.39 19.79
N PRO A 115 12.93 -3.97 20.96
CA PRO A 115 13.61 -5.15 21.51
C PRO A 115 13.63 -6.38 20.58
N ARG A 116 12.77 -6.39 19.55
CA ARG A 116 12.74 -7.42 18.51
C ARG A 116 14.09 -7.55 17.79
N PHE A 117 14.89 -6.48 17.70
CA PHE A 117 16.11 -6.46 16.90
C PHE A 117 17.41 -6.36 17.72
N ASP A 118 17.36 -6.35 19.06
CA ASP A 118 18.53 -6.15 19.93
C ASP A 118 19.68 -7.13 19.67
N ALA A 119 19.37 -8.39 19.37
CA ALA A 119 20.34 -9.45 19.15
C ALA A 119 20.75 -9.63 17.67
N VAL A 120 20.14 -8.87 16.75
CA VAL A 120 20.35 -9.04 15.32
C VAL A 120 21.66 -8.37 14.89
N ARG A 121 22.43 -9.09 14.08
CA ARG A 121 23.58 -8.54 13.36
C ARG A 121 23.17 -8.24 11.94
N LEU A 122 23.38 -7.01 11.51
CA LEU A 122 23.17 -6.53 10.14
C LEU A 122 24.28 -7.06 9.23
N GLN A 123 24.16 -6.86 7.92
CA GLN A 123 25.11 -7.44 6.94
C GLN A 123 26.56 -6.97 7.12
N ASP A 124 26.77 -5.77 7.66
CA ASP A 124 28.09 -5.21 7.98
C ASP A 124 28.58 -5.58 9.40
N GLY A 125 27.84 -6.43 10.13
CA GLY A 125 28.14 -6.87 11.48
C GLY A 125 27.70 -5.91 12.59
N GLN A 126 27.17 -4.73 12.25
CA GLN A 126 26.63 -3.79 13.23
C GLN A 126 25.32 -4.29 13.81
N THR A 127 24.99 -3.88 15.04
CA THR A 127 23.61 -3.98 15.56
C THR A 127 22.79 -2.77 15.10
N PRO A 128 21.46 -2.84 15.12
CA PRO A 128 20.61 -1.67 14.96
C PRO A 128 20.96 -0.54 15.95
N ALA A 129 21.32 -0.87 17.19
CA ALA A 129 21.76 0.10 18.18
C ALA A 129 23.05 0.83 17.77
N ASP A 130 24.02 0.10 17.20
CA ASP A 130 25.26 0.69 16.68
C ASP A 130 24.98 1.67 15.52
N VAL A 131 24.08 1.28 14.60
CA VAL A 131 23.65 2.14 13.48
C VAL A 131 23.04 3.44 14.01
N LEU A 132 22.08 3.36 14.93
CA LEU A 132 21.40 4.53 15.48
C LEU A 132 22.33 5.43 16.31
N ALA A 133 23.30 4.83 17.02
CA ALA A 133 24.33 5.56 17.76
C ALA A 133 25.26 6.33 16.81
N SER A 134 25.53 5.78 15.62
CA SER A 134 26.42 6.38 14.62
C SER A 134 25.87 7.61 13.90
N LEU A 135 24.55 7.85 13.93
CA LEU A 135 23.93 9.03 13.34
C LEU A 135 24.55 10.32 13.90
N ALA A 136 24.67 11.38 13.10
CA ALA A 136 25.28 12.61 13.58
C ALA A 136 24.31 13.41 14.48
N PRO A 137 24.76 14.08 15.56
CA PRO A 137 23.90 14.89 16.45
C PRO A 137 23.07 15.96 15.73
N ASP A 138 23.64 16.56 14.69
CA ASP A 138 23.07 17.64 13.88
C ASP A 138 22.26 17.13 12.67
N GLU A 139 22.24 15.82 12.45
CA GLU A 139 21.48 15.21 11.36
C GLU A 139 19.98 15.41 11.55
N MET A 140 19.29 15.83 10.48
CA MET A 140 17.83 16.05 10.49
C MET A 140 17.06 14.78 10.89
N LEU A 141 17.56 13.60 10.54
CA LEU A 141 17.03 12.32 10.99
C LEU A 141 17.06 12.19 12.51
N ARG A 142 18.19 12.52 13.17
CA ARG A 142 18.29 12.44 14.63
C ARG A 142 17.35 13.43 15.33
N GLN A 143 17.15 14.62 14.75
CA GLN A 143 16.13 15.54 15.24
C GLN A 143 14.71 14.98 15.08
N ALA A 144 14.41 14.34 13.95
CA ALA A 144 13.13 13.70 13.70
C ALA A 144 12.86 12.55 14.68
N ILE A 145 13.85 11.68 14.93
CA ILE A 145 13.80 10.61 15.95
C ILE A 145 13.50 11.23 17.32
N SER A 146 14.29 12.23 17.74
CA SER A 146 14.15 12.87 19.04
C SER A 146 12.75 13.45 19.25
N ARG A 147 12.18 14.12 18.24
CA ARG A 147 10.82 14.70 18.32
C ARG A 147 9.74 13.64 18.57
N ARG A 148 9.93 12.42 18.06
CA ARG A 148 8.99 11.33 18.25
C ARG A 148 9.18 10.64 19.61
N THR A 149 10.42 10.48 20.07
CA THR A 149 10.71 9.92 21.41
C THR A 149 10.30 10.85 22.57
N LEU A 150 10.28 12.17 22.34
CA LEU A 150 9.88 13.18 23.33
C LEU A 150 8.37 13.17 23.64
N SER A 151 7.56 12.29 23.04
CA SER A 151 6.12 12.18 23.32
C SER A 151 5.77 11.70 24.74
N ASN A 152 6.77 11.38 25.58
CA ASN A 152 6.56 11.03 27.00
C ASN A 152 6.34 12.23 27.93
N TYR A 153 6.30 13.47 27.41
CA TYR A 153 5.80 14.58 28.22
C TYR A 153 4.32 14.37 28.52
N ARG A 154 3.96 14.25 29.81
CA ARG A 154 2.58 14.43 30.25
C ARG A 154 2.16 15.87 29.91
N SER A 155 1.47 16.04 28.79
CA SER A 155 0.81 17.30 28.46
C SER A 155 -0.32 17.50 29.48
N ASN A 156 -0.03 18.26 30.54
CA ASN A 156 -1.04 18.61 31.54
C ASN A 156 -2.09 19.60 30.98
N HIS A 157 -1.81 20.19 29.82
CA HIS A 157 -2.70 21.11 29.12
C HIS A 157 -2.39 21.09 27.61
N VAL A 158 -3.44 21.08 26.79
CA VAL A 158 -3.36 21.28 25.34
C VAL A 158 -4.25 22.46 25.00
N THR A 159 -3.67 23.49 24.38
CA THR A 159 -4.44 24.62 23.84
C THR A 159 -4.53 24.47 22.34
N ILE A 160 -5.74 24.28 21.82
CA ILE A 160 -6.02 24.27 20.38
C ILE A 160 -6.50 25.67 20.02
N THR A 161 -5.75 26.37 19.18
CA THR A 161 -6.17 27.64 18.61
C THR A 161 -6.57 27.43 17.16
N GLU A 162 -7.83 27.68 16.84
CA GLU A 162 -8.33 27.69 15.47
C GLU A 162 -7.97 29.03 14.82
N GLN A 163 -7.06 29.03 13.86
CA GLN A 163 -6.87 30.18 12.98
C GLN A 163 -7.81 30.02 11.79
N ARG A 164 -8.95 30.73 11.83
CA ARG A 164 -9.91 30.73 10.73
C ARG A 164 -9.36 31.54 9.57
N TRP A 165 -8.94 30.84 8.52
CA TRP A 165 -8.56 31.48 7.27
C TRP A 165 -9.83 31.92 6.54
N THR A 166 -9.88 33.18 6.14
CA THR A 166 -11.01 33.68 5.36
C THR A 166 -10.78 33.37 3.89
N PRO A 167 -11.81 32.91 3.14
CA PRO A 167 -11.72 32.65 1.70
C PRO A 167 -11.28 33.86 0.85
N THR A 168 -11.18 35.05 1.45
CA THR A 168 -10.83 36.32 0.80
C THR A 168 -9.34 36.65 0.89
N GLU A 169 -8.51 35.83 1.54
CA GLU A 169 -7.07 36.04 1.57
C GLU A 169 -6.44 35.80 0.20
N LYS A 170 -6.18 36.90 -0.53
CA LYS A 170 -5.64 36.88 -1.89
C LYS A 170 -4.38 36.00 -2.04
N LYS A 171 -3.48 36.00 -1.05
CA LYS A 171 -2.26 35.15 -1.08
C LYS A 171 -2.59 33.66 -1.11
N LEU A 172 -3.63 33.23 -0.40
CA LEU A 172 -4.09 31.84 -0.39
C LEU A 172 -4.88 31.51 -1.66
N LEU A 173 -5.69 32.42 -2.17
CA LEU A 173 -6.35 32.22 -3.47
C LEU A 173 -5.33 32.12 -4.62
N ASP A 174 -4.28 32.96 -4.60
CA ASP A 174 -3.22 32.93 -5.61
C ASP A 174 -2.37 31.65 -5.50
N ALA A 175 -2.09 31.19 -4.26
CA ALA A 175 -1.27 29.99 -4.03
C ALA A 175 -2.05 28.68 -4.15
N PHE A 176 -3.32 28.66 -3.70
CA PHE A 176 -4.14 27.45 -3.51
C PHE A 176 -5.49 27.46 -4.24
N GLY A 177 -6.00 28.61 -4.66
CA GLY A 177 -7.30 28.72 -5.34
C GLY A 177 -7.34 28.06 -6.73
N ALA A 178 -6.18 27.77 -7.32
CA ALA A 178 -6.06 27.11 -8.62
C ALA A 178 -6.06 25.57 -8.55
N TYR A 179 -6.02 24.97 -7.35
CA TYR A 179 -6.02 23.51 -7.24
C TYR A 179 -7.43 22.95 -7.43
N ARG A 180 -7.56 21.97 -8.32
CA ARG A 180 -8.86 21.35 -8.64
C ARG A 180 -9.30 20.35 -7.59
N ARG A 181 -8.34 19.61 -7.01
CA ARG A 181 -8.58 18.52 -6.06
C ARG A 181 -7.31 18.12 -5.33
N GLU A 182 -7.51 17.55 -4.15
CA GLU A 182 -6.50 16.85 -3.37
C GLU A 182 -6.55 15.34 -3.64
N PHE A 183 -5.38 14.70 -3.75
CA PHE A 183 -5.31 13.24 -3.77
C PHE A 183 -5.03 12.74 -2.36
N SER A 184 -5.89 11.83 -1.89
CA SER A 184 -5.70 11.16 -0.60
C SER A 184 -4.57 10.14 -0.71
N LEU A 185 -3.53 10.32 0.10
CA LEU A 185 -2.45 9.35 0.29
C LEU A 185 -2.66 8.56 1.59
N LEU A 186 -1.76 7.61 1.85
CA LEU A 186 -1.72 6.88 3.12
C LEU A 186 -1.65 7.86 4.31
N PRO A 187 -2.38 7.60 5.40
CA PRO A 187 -2.13 8.28 6.67
C PRO A 187 -0.65 8.16 7.05
N GLY A 188 -0.02 9.28 7.39
CA GLY A 188 1.39 9.30 7.73
C GLY A 188 2.35 9.52 6.55
N SER A 189 1.86 9.52 5.29
CA SER A 189 2.73 9.86 4.15
C SER A 189 3.34 11.26 4.32
N SER A 190 4.63 11.39 4.03
CA SER A 190 5.35 12.66 4.00
C SER A 190 4.82 13.62 2.93
N PHE A 191 4.06 13.13 1.95
CA PHE A 191 3.61 13.93 0.82
C PHE A 191 2.13 14.31 0.89
N GLN A 192 1.81 15.45 0.29
CA GLN A 192 0.48 15.87 -0.11
C GLN A 192 0.49 16.13 -1.61
N LEU A 193 -0.55 15.66 -2.30
CA LEU A 193 -0.66 15.72 -3.75
C LEU A 193 -1.83 16.62 -4.15
N LEU A 194 -1.57 17.64 -4.95
CA LEU A 194 -2.59 18.58 -5.43
C LEU A 194 -2.61 18.68 -6.95
N ASP A 195 -3.80 18.53 -7.55
CA ASP A 195 -4.00 18.69 -9.00
C ASP A 195 -4.06 20.18 -9.36
N LYS A 196 -3.08 20.70 -10.10
CA LYS A 196 -3.08 22.10 -10.55
C LYS A 196 -4.01 22.34 -11.75
N GLY A 197 -4.56 21.29 -12.35
CA GLY A 197 -5.44 21.40 -13.51
C GLY A 197 -4.79 22.03 -14.75
N TRP A 198 -3.46 22.13 -14.76
CA TRP A 198 -2.71 22.73 -15.85
C TRP A 198 -2.59 21.71 -16.98
N VAL A 199 -3.18 22.01 -18.13
CA VAL A 199 -3.18 21.11 -19.28
C VAL A 199 -1.92 21.36 -20.10
N ASP A 200 -1.15 20.29 -20.33
CA ASP A 200 -0.13 20.30 -21.35
C ASP A 200 -0.79 20.16 -22.73
N GLU A 201 -0.84 21.24 -23.51
CA GLU A 201 -1.52 21.28 -24.81
C GLU A 201 -0.75 20.54 -25.92
N GLU A 202 0.47 20.10 -25.68
CA GLU A 202 1.28 19.42 -26.70
C GLU A 202 0.71 18.06 -27.10
N ASN A 203 -0.05 17.39 -26.21
CA ASN A 203 -0.64 16.07 -26.48
C ASN A 203 -2.16 16.13 -26.62
N LYS A 204 -2.64 16.54 -27.80
CA LYS A 204 -4.07 16.73 -28.10
C LYS A 204 -4.92 15.46 -27.97
N GLU A 205 -4.33 14.28 -28.21
CA GLU A 205 -5.06 13.00 -28.15
C GLU A 205 -5.31 12.57 -26.70
N TYR A 206 -4.36 12.85 -25.80
CA TYR A 206 -4.42 12.48 -24.39
C TYR A 206 -3.88 13.63 -23.54
N PRO A 207 -4.70 14.62 -23.18
CA PRO A 207 -4.25 15.74 -22.37
C PRO A 207 -3.73 15.24 -21.02
N GLU A 208 -2.58 15.76 -20.60
CA GLU A 208 -1.96 15.46 -19.31
C GLU A 208 -2.10 16.68 -18.39
N THR A 209 -2.19 16.43 -17.08
CA THR A 209 -2.14 17.44 -16.01
C THR A 209 -0.92 17.19 -15.14
N ARG A 210 -0.46 18.23 -14.43
CA ARG A 210 0.62 18.13 -13.45
C ARG A 210 0.07 18.12 -12.05
N ILE A 211 0.39 17.07 -11.29
CA ILE A 211 0.16 17.01 -9.84
C ILE A 211 1.37 17.65 -9.16
N ALA A 212 1.14 18.60 -8.26
CA ALA A 212 2.18 19.12 -7.39
C ALA A 212 2.37 18.17 -6.20
N VAL A 213 3.62 17.80 -5.93
CA VAL A 213 4.01 17.01 -4.77
C VAL A 213 4.56 17.95 -3.70
N ILE A 214 3.91 17.99 -2.55
CA ILE A 214 4.22 18.90 -1.45
C ILE A 214 4.71 18.07 -0.27
N ASP A 215 5.86 18.40 0.29
CA ASP A 215 6.30 17.82 1.55
C ASP A 215 5.47 18.42 2.69
N ARG A 216 4.77 17.56 3.45
CA ARG A 216 3.85 17.99 4.51
C ARG A 216 4.55 18.60 5.71
N THR A 217 5.82 18.28 5.92
CA THR A 217 6.59 18.77 7.05
C THR A 217 7.03 20.21 6.85
N SER A 218 7.52 20.53 5.65
CA SER A 218 8.03 21.86 5.26
C SER A 218 6.97 22.73 4.58
N GLY A 219 5.92 22.14 4.02
CA GLY A 219 4.94 22.82 3.17
C GLY A 219 5.48 23.22 1.79
N LEU A 220 6.70 22.78 1.43
CA LEU A 220 7.34 23.13 0.17
C LEU A 220 6.92 22.17 -0.95
N ILE A 221 6.78 22.72 -2.16
CA ILE A 221 6.59 21.91 -3.37
C ILE A 221 7.93 21.25 -3.71
N GLN A 222 8.00 19.94 -3.55
CA GLN A 222 9.18 19.12 -3.89
C GLN A 222 9.31 18.91 -5.40
N GLY A 223 8.18 18.89 -6.11
CA GLY A 223 8.17 18.95 -7.57
C GLY A 223 6.80 18.62 -8.15
N LYS A 224 6.79 18.10 -9.37
CA LYS A 224 5.56 17.88 -10.14
C LYS A 224 5.66 16.58 -10.91
N VAL A 225 4.53 15.88 -11.05
CA VAL A 225 4.45 14.67 -11.87
C VAL A 225 3.31 14.75 -12.87
N GLN A 226 3.58 14.30 -14.09
CA GLN A 226 2.61 14.23 -15.17
C GLN A 226 1.68 13.03 -15.01
N VAL A 227 0.39 13.28 -15.06
CA VAL A 227 -0.66 12.24 -15.07
C VAL A 227 -1.72 12.56 -16.13
N PRO A 228 -2.52 11.58 -16.58
CA PRO A 228 -3.64 11.86 -17.49
C PRO A 228 -4.62 12.88 -16.89
N LEU A 229 -5.17 13.79 -17.70
CA LEU A 229 -6.14 14.80 -17.23
C LEU A 229 -7.43 14.16 -16.69
N ARG A 230 -7.99 13.21 -17.46
CA ARG A 230 -9.13 12.39 -17.04
C ARG A 230 -8.64 11.14 -16.33
N ASN A 231 -8.27 11.30 -15.06
CA ASN A 231 -7.79 10.20 -14.25
C ASN A 231 -8.76 9.78 -13.15
N SER A 232 -8.60 8.54 -12.71
CA SER A 232 -9.05 8.07 -11.41
C SER A 232 -7.83 7.68 -10.56
N TYR A 233 -8.03 7.78 -9.27
CA TYR A 233 -7.07 7.47 -8.24
C TYR A 233 -7.83 6.88 -7.05
N PRO A 234 -7.13 6.17 -6.16
CA PRO A 234 -7.76 5.52 -5.03
C PRO A 234 -8.10 6.51 -3.91
N SER A 235 -9.08 7.39 -4.14
CA SER A 235 -9.47 8.41 -3.16
C SER A 235 -10.02 7.83 -1.86
N LEU A 236 -10.57 6.62 -1.91
CA LEU A 236 -11.25 5.97 -0.78
C LEU A 236 -10.57 4.68 -0.30
N SER A 237 -9.72 4.06 -1.15
CA SER A 237 -9.01 2.83 -0.80
C SER A 237 -7.57 3.15 -0.42
N LYS A 238 -7.33 3.28 0.89
CA LYS A 238 -5.96 3.45 1.45
C LYS A 238 -5.00 2.31 1.07
N ARG A 239 -5.50 1.20 0.53
CA ARG A 239 -4.72 -0.01 0.18
C ARG A 239 -4.17 -0.03 -1.24
N ALA A 240 -4.47 0.99 -2.02
CA ALA A 240 -3.94 1.13 -3.37
C ALA A 240 -2.52 1.73 -3.40
N HIS A 241 -1.94 1.99 -2.23
CA HIS A 241 -0.60 2.55 -2.08
C HIS A 241 0.33 1.52 -1.48
N VAL A 242 1.57 1.50 -1.98
CA VAL A 242 2.67 0.71 -1.43
C VAL A 242 3.90 1.62 -1.39
N GLY A 243 4.44 1.84 -0.20
CA GLY A 243 5.52 2.81 0.00
C GLY A 243 5.15 4.16 -0.61
N HIS A 244 6.01 4.63 -1.51
CA HIS A 244 5.89 5.92 -2.21
C HIS A 244 5.35 5.79 -3.64
N PHE A 245 4.78 4.63 -3.98
CA PHE A 245 4.16 4.40 -5.27
C PHE A 245 2.68 4.79 -5.28
N PHE A 246 2.28 5.43 -6.38
CA PHE A 246 0.95 5.98 -6.58
C PHE A 246 0.37 5.54 -7.93
N PRO A 247 -0.55 4.54 -7.97
CA PRO A 247 -1.18 4.13 -9.22
C PRO A 247 -2.28 5.10 -9.63
N VAL A 248 -2.28 5.46 -10.91
CA VAL A 248 -3.25 6.37 -11.53
C VAL A 248 -3.86 5.73 -12.77
N GLY A 249 -5.17 5.58 -12.78
CA GLY A 249 -5.90 5.05 -13.92
C GLY A 249 -6.47 6.17 -14.79
N SER A 250 -6.68 5.92 -16.07
CA SER A 250 -7.43 6.80 -16.97
C SER A 250 -8.21 5.97 -17.98
N ILE A 251 -8.81 6.64 -18.96
CA ILE A 251 -9.35 5.96 -20.14
C ILE A 251 -8.20 5.23 -20.85
N ASN A 252 -8.26 3.90 -20.89
CA ASN A 252 -7.30 2.98 -21.54
C ASN A 252 -5.83 3.11 -21.16
N ARG A 253 -5.53 3.79 -20.06
CA ARG A 253 -4.16 3.98 -19.57
C ARG A 253 -4.07 3.67 -18.10
N MET A 254 -2.95 3.08 -17.75
CA MET A 254 -2.51 2.84 -16.39
C MET A 254 -1.18 3.57 -16.25
N THR A 255 -1.01 4.33 -15.19
CA THR A 255 0.19 5.12 -14.93
C THR A 255 0.68 4.78 -13.53
N GLY A 256 1.94 4.40 -13.41
CA GLY A 256 2.61 4.26 -12.12
C GLY A 256 3.40 5.52 -11.81
N VAL A 257 3.13 6.17 -10.68
CA VAL A 257 3.84 7.37 -10.24
C VAL A 257 4.77 6.99 -9.08
N SER A 258 6.02 7.43 -9.16
CA SER A 258 7.00 7.37 -8.08
C SER A 258 7.01 8.71 -7.36
N LEU A 259 6.88 8.69 -6.04
CA LEU A 259 7.08 9.89 -5.20
C LEU A 259 8.50 9.98 -4.64
N LEU A 260 9.41 9.07 -5.03
CA LEU A 260 10.83 9.13 -4.66
C LEU A 260 11.70 9.77 -5.75
N GLU A 261 11.19 9.83 -6.98
CA GLU A 261 11.92 10.31 -8.15
C GLU A 261 11.27 11.59 -8.72
N ILE A 262 10.76 12.45 -7.84
CA ILE A 262 9.93 13.63 -8.20
C ILE A 262 10.66 14.63 -9.11
N GLU A 263 11.99 14.65 -9.08
CA GLU A 263 12.81 15.45 -9.99
C GLU A 263 12.57 15.06 -11.47
N ASN A 264 12.18 13.81 -11.70
CA ASN A 264 11.70 13.35 -12.99
C ASN A 264 10.19 13.62 -13.07
N GLU A 265 9.80 14.66 -13.82
CA GLU A 265 8.38 14.99 -14.00
C GLU A 265 7.58 13.87 -14.71
N LYS A 266 8.26 12.89 -15.31
CA LYS A 266 7.61 11.73 -15.95
C LYS A 266 7.23 10.69 -14.90
N PRO A 267 6.08 10.02 -15.06
CA PRO A 267 5.76 8.88 -14.22
C PRO A 267 6.76 7.73 -14.44
N LEU A 268 6.84 6.85 -13.44
CA LEU A 268 7.69 5.66 -13.46
C LEU A 268 7.44 4.81 -14.71
N TRP A 269 6.17 4.63 -15.06
CA TRP A 269 5.77 3.98 -16.30
C TRP A 269 4.38 4.41 -16.75
N LYS A 270 4.08 4.19 -18.04
CA LYS A 270 2.75 4.35 -18.65
C LYS A 270 2.43 3.09 -19.45
N SER A 271 1.34 2.41 -19.13
CA SER A 271 0.86 1.20 -19.79
C SER A 271 -0.53 1.45 -20.41
N ARG A 272 -0.88 0.71 -21.47
CA ARG A 272 -2.15 0.84 -22.19
C ARG A 272 -2.87 -0.50 -22.21
N LEU A 273 -4.20 -0.44 -22.09
CA LEU A 273 -5.04 -1.58 -22.43
C LEU A 273 -4.94 -1.77 -23.96
N GLY A 274 -4.68 -2.99 -24.44
CA GLY A 274 -4.35 -3.25 -25.85
C GLY A 274 -5.32 -2.68 -26.90
N ASN A 275 -4.88 -2.65 -28.17
CA ASN A 275 -5.47 -1.87 -29.27
C ASN A 275 -6.88 -2.30 -29.78
N GLY A 276 -7.68 -3.04 -29.00
CA GLY A 276 -8.80 -3.82 -29.52
C GLY A 276 -10.19 -3.16 -29.51
N ALA A 277 -10.47 -2.19 -28.64
CA ALA A 277 -11.75 -1.51 -28.63
C ALA A 277 -11.61 -0.11 -28.01
N ALA A 278 -12.40 0.84 -28.47
CA ALA A 278 -12.57 2.14 -27.83
C ALA A 278 -13.30 1.96 -26.50
N TYR A 279 -12.63 1.39 -25.50
CA TYR A 279 -13.13 1.34 -24.14
C TYR A 279 -13.15 2.79 -23.64
N ASP A 280 -14.35 3.36 -23.48
CA ASP A 280 -14.54 4.71 -22.95
C ASP A 280 -14.67 4.69 -21.40
N HIS A 281 -14.01 3.72 -20.77
CA HIS A 281 -14.13 3.48 -19.35
C HIS A 281 -12.83 3.84 -18.64
N ILE A 282 -12.95 4.62 -17.57
CA ILE A 282 -11.83 4.95 -16.71
C ILE A 282 -11.45 3.69 -15.93
N LEU A 283 -10.20 3.25 -16.08
CA LEU A 283 -9.60 2.22 -15.25
C LEU A 283 -9.45 2.75 -13.83
N ARG A 284 -9.88 1.98 -12.82
CA ARG A 284 -9.84 2.33 -11.40
C ARG A 284 -8.69 1.59 -10.72
N PRO A 285 -7.72 2.28 -10.11
CA PRO A 285 -6.72 1.63 -9.27
C PRO A 285 -7.37 0.91 -8.10
N GLY A 286 -7.00 -0.36 -7.90
CA GLY A 286 -7.38 -1.18 -6.75
C GLY A 286 -6.21 -1.36 -5.77
N PRO A 287 -6.20 -2.42 -4.96
CA PRO A 287 -5.09 -2.72 -4.05
C PRO A 287 -3.75 -2.80 -4.79
N ALA A 288 -2.69 -2.41 -4.10
CA ALA A 288 -1.31 -2.53 -4.57
C ALA A 288 -0.39 -2.98 -3.42
N GLY A 289 0.68 -3.68 -3.77
CA GLY A 289 1.76 -4.13 -2.91
C GLY A 289 3.07 -4.18 -3.69
N PRO A 290 4.20 -4.51 -3.04
CA PRO A 290 5.51 -4.42 -3.69
C PRO A 290 5.65 -5.27 -4.96
N GLY A 291 4.86 -6.35 -5.09
CA GLY A 291 4.84 -7.23 -6.26
C GLY A 291 3.60 -7.18 -7.12
N PHE A 292 2.65 -6.29 -6.84
CA PHE A 292 1.45 -6.19 -7.65
C PHE A 292 0.80 -4.80 -7.56
N CYS A 293 0.20 -4.34 -8.63
CA CYS A 293 -0.80 -3.27 -8.57
C CYS A 293 -1.98 -3.65 -9.46
N THR A 294 -3.19 -3.33 -9.01
CA THR A 294 -4.40 -3.74 -9.70
C THR A 294 -5.12 -2.57 -10.33
N PHE A 295 -5.73 -2.80 -11.49
CA PHE A 295 -6.63 -1.87 -12.15
C PHE A 295 -7.90 -2.60 -12.57
N GLN A 296 -9.04 -1.97 -12.34
CA GLN A 296 -10.34 -2.49 -12.73
C GLN A 296 -11.02 -1.57 -13.76
N GLY A 297 -11.33 -2.12 -14.92
CA GLY A 297 -12.27 -1.56 -15.90
C GLY A 297 -13.71 -2.01 -15.60
N GLN A 298 -14.63 -1.87 -16.56
CA GLN A 298 -15.98 -2.44 -16.37
C GLN A 298 -15.95 -3.97 -16.32
N GLN A 299 -15.34 -4.59 -17.33
CA GLN A 299 -15.26 -6.05 -17.47
C GLN A 299 -13.84 -6.61 -17.33
N ASP A 300 -12.88 -5.75 -16.99
CA ASP A 300 -11.48 -6.12 -16.93
C ASP A 300 -10.92 -5.98 -15.51
N LEU A 301 -10.25 -7.02 -15.02
CA LEU A 301 -9.36 -6.96 -13.86
C LEU A 301 -7.93 -7.24 -14.34
N ILE A 302 -7.06 -6.26 -14.13
CA ILE A 302 -5.69 -6.28 -14.63
C ILE A 302 -4.75 -6.20 -13.43
N VAL A 303 -3.73 -7.03 -13.42
CA VAL A 303 -2.66 -6.98 -12.42
C VAL A 303 -1.33 -6.77 -13.13
N LEU A 304 -0.57 -5.79 -12.63
CA LEU A 304 0.72 -5.41 -13.19
C LEU A 304 1.80 -5.47 -12.11
N ASP A 305 3.04 -5.64 -12.55
CA ASP A 305 4.21 -5.37 -11.73
C ASP A 305 4.31 -3.84 -11.50
N PRO A 306 4.27 -3.36 -10.24
CA PRO A 306 4.32 -1.93 -9.93
C PRO A 306 5.68 -1.30 -10.27
N ALA A 307 6.76 -2.08 -10.40
CA ALA A 307 8.08 -1.57 -10.75
C ALA A 307 8.20 -1.23 -12.25
N THR A 308 7.52 -1.98 -13.11
CA THR A 308 7.73 -1.91 -14.57
C THR A 308 6.47 -1.54 -15.35
N GLY A 309 5.28 -1.73 -14.76
CA GLY A 309 4.00 -1.61 -15.46
C GLY A 309 3.71 -2.78 -16.40
N GLN A 310 4.49 -3.87 -16.33
CA GLN A 310 4.26 -5.08 -17.09
C GLN A 310 3.01 -5.80 -16.57
N THR A 311 2.09 -6.16 -17.48
CA THR A 311 0.93 -6.97 -17.12
C THR A 311 1.38 -8.37 -16.70
N LEU A 312 1.06 -8.76 -15.47
CA LEU A 312 1.24 -10.12 -14.96
C LEU A 312 0.14 -11.04 -15.48
N TRP A 313 -1.12 -10.58 -15.39
CA TRP A 313 -2.28 -11.25 -15.96
C TRP A 313 -3.44 -10.27 -16.13
N LYS A 314 -4.42 -10.69 -16.94
CA LYS A 314 -5.67 -9.97 -17.19
C LYS A 314 -6.83 -10.96 -17.19
N ARG A 315 -7.91 -10.60 -16.51
CA ARG A 315 -9.22 -11.26 -16.62
C ARG A 315 -10.19 -10.33 -17.31
N SER A 316 -10.99 -10.89 -18.22
CA SER A 316 -12.05 -10.18 -18.96
C SER A 316 -13.43 -10.82 -18.75
N ASP A 317 -13.51 -11.78 -17.84
CA ASP A 317 -14.68 -12.60 -17.51
C ASP A 317 -15.32 -12.21 -16.18
N ILE A 318 -15.08 -10.98 -15.72
CA ILE A 318 -15.70 -10.43 -14.51
C ILE A 318 -17.02 -9.70 -14.84
N ASP A 319 -17.95 -9.67 -13.88
CA ASP A 319 -19.21 -8.94 -14.05
C ASP A 319 -18.96 -7.43 -14.24
N HIS A 320 -19.60 -6.84 -15.26
CA HIS A 320 -19.47 -5.44 -15.66
C HIS A 320 -19.76 -4.40 -14.56
N SER A 321 -20.51 -4.83 -13.55
CA SER A 321 -20.91 -4.02 -12.40
C SER A 321 -20.32 -4.51 -11.08
N SER A 322 -19.29 -5.36 -11.10
CA SER A 322 -18.60 -5.85 -9.90
C SER A 322 -17.54 -4.88 -9.36
N GLY A 323 -16.95 -5.22 -8.22
CA GLY A 323 -15.75 -4.61 -7.68
C GLY A 323 -15.86 -3.11 -7.43
N LEU A 324 -14.80 -2.38 -7.77
CA LEU A 324 -14.68 -0.92 -7.64
C LEU A 324 -15.72 -0.15 -8.45
N VAL A 325 -16.39 -0.79 -9.41
CA VAL A 325 -17.51 -0.20 -10.14
C VAL A 325 -18.76 -0.17 -9.25
N SER A 326 -19.08 -1.26 -8.56
CA SER A 326 -20.21 -1.30 -7.60
C SER A 326 -19.90 -0.60 -6.29
N ASP A 327 -18.71 -0.78 -5.74
CA ASP A 327 -18.28 -0.24 -4.47
C ASP A 327 -16.80 0.20 -4.56
N PRO A 328 -16.56 1.51 -4.71
CA PRO A 328 -15.20 2.07 -4.74
C PRO A 328 -14.38 1.83 -3.47
N TYR A 329 -15.02 1.47 -2.34
CA TYR A 329 -14.34 1.30 -1.06
C TYR A 329 -13.91 -0.15 -0.79
N ALA A 330 -14.86 -1.09 -0.86
CA ALA A 330 -14.61 -2.50 -0.53
C ALA A 330 -14.92 -3.46 -1.67
N GLY A 331 -15.20 -2.98 -2.89
CA GLY A 331 -15.51 -3.85 -4.01
C GLY A 331 -14.33 -4.73 -4.46
N LEU A 332 -13.11 -4.21 -4.40
CA LEU A 332 -11.88 -4.94 -4.71
C LEU A 332 -10.82 -4.64 -3.65
N PHE A 333 -10.29 -5.69 -3.04
CA PHE A 333 -9.26 -5.58 -2.01
C PHE A 333 -8.44 -6.87 -1.93
N GLY A 334 -7.30 -6.81 -1.26
CA GLY A 334 -6.41 -7.95 -1.14
C GLY A 334 -4.98 -7.53 -0.82
N ASP A 335 -4.07 -8.46 -1.04
CA ASP A 335 -2.63 -8.31 -0.86
C ASP A 335 -1.86 -9.19 -1.88
N GLU A 336 -0.58 -9.46 -1.65
CA GLU A 336 0.28 -10.17 -2.60
C GLU A 336 -0.12 -11.64 -2.84
N GLU A 337 -0.93 -12.25 -1.98
CA GLU A 337 -1.35 -13.64 -2.11
C GLU A 337 -2.75 -13.77 -2.69
N VAL A 338 -3.70 -12.97 -2.19
CA VAL A 338 -5.12 -13.08 -2.53
C VAL A 338 -5.74 -11.72 -2.87
N LEU A 339 -6.59 -11.72 -3.91
CA LEU A 339 -7.48 -10.63 -4.29
C LEU A 339 -8.93 -11.08 -4.13
N VAL A 340 -9.74 -10.29 -3.47
CA VAL A 340 -11.18 -10.49 -3.33
C VAL A 340 -11.91 -9.46 -4.18
N LEU A 341 -12.78 -9.95 -5.06
CA LEU A 341 -13.68 -9.14 -5.89
C LEU A 341 -15.12 -9.43 -5.48
N PHE A 342 -15.83 -8.43 -4.96
CA PHE A 342 -17.27 -8.54 -4.75
C PHE A 342 -18.03 -8.39 -6.07
N ASN A 343 -19.09 -9.16 -6.22
CA ASN A 343 -20.04 -9.04 -7.31
C ASN A 343 -20.92 -7.79 -7.12
N SER A 344 -21.76 -7.51 -8.13
CA SER A 344 -22.65 -6.36 -8.16
C SER A 344 -23.66 -6.29 -6.99
N ASN A 345 -24.04 -7.43 -6.41
CA ASN A 345 -24.88 -7.50 -5.21
C ASN A 345 -24.15 -7.13 -3.91
N ARG A 346 -22.83 -6.91 -3.95
CA ARG A 346 -21.95 -6.55 -2.82
C ARG A 346 -21.89 -7.58 -1.68
N SER A 347 -22.49 -8.77 -1.84
CA SER A 347 -22.50 -9.89 -0.88
C SER A 347 -21.74 -11.10 -1.41
N ALA A 348 -21.98 -11.46 -2.67
CA ALA A 348 -21.27 -12.53 -3.36
C ALA A 348 -19.87 -12.06 -3.74
N TYR A 349 -18.88 -12.94 -3.62
CA TYR A 349 -17.48 -12.62 -3.86
C TYR A 349 -16.75 -13.75 -4.57
N THR A 350 -15.68 -13.39 -5.27
CA THR A 350 -14.71 -14.32 -5.85
C THR A 350 -13.31 -13.99 -5.33
N VAL A 351 -12.55 -15.00 -4.95
CA VAL A 351 -11.17 -14.87 -4.47
C VAL A 351 -10.22 -15.41 -5.54
N PHE A 352 -9.29 -14.57 -5.97
CA PHE A 352 -8.24 -14.89 -6.92
C PHE A 352 -6.88 -14.94 -6.24
N ARG A 353 -5.98 -15.78 -6.75
CA ARG A 353 -4.56 -15.70 -6.44
C ARG A 353 -3.97 -14.48 -7.12
N THR A 354 -3.44 -13.52 -6.35
CA THR A 354 -2.96 -12.23 -6.86
C THR A 354 -1.89 -12.37 -7.94
N GLN A 355 -1.04 -13.38 -7.84
CA GLN A 355 0.10 -13.56 -8.75
C GLN A 355 -0.27 -14.18 -10.10
N THR A 356 -1.36 -14.93 -10.19
CA THR A 356 -1.69 -15.72 -11.39
C THR A 356 -3.07 -15.44 -11.96
N GLY A 357 -3.96 -14.80 -11.20
CA GLY A 357 -5.35 -14.60 -11.57
C GLY A 357 -6.18 -15.88 -11.48
N GLU A 358 -5.61 -16.97 -10.95
CA GLU A 358 -6.31 -18.23 -10.72
C GLU A 358 -7.42 -18.03 -9.69
N GLU A 359 -8.63 -18.49 -9.99
CA GLU A 359 -9.72 -18.50 -9.01
C GLU A 359 -9.43 -19.56 -7.94
N LEU A 360 -9.46 -19.13 -6.67
CA LEU A 360 -9.24 -20.01 -5.53
C LEU A 360 -10.58 -20.54 -4.99
N HIS A 361 -11.55 -19.65 -4.82
CA HIS A 361 -12.92 -19.98 -4.39
C HIS A 361 -13.85 -18.77 -4.59
N HIS A 362 -15.15 -19.02 -4.48
CA HIS A 362 -16.19 -17.99 -4.43
C HIS A 362 -17.19 -18.32 -3.33
N GLY A 363 -17.99 -17.34 -2.93
CA GLY A 363 -18.99 -17.52 -1.89
C GLY A 363 -19.89 -16.31 -1.76
N GLU A 364 -20.67 -16.29 -0.69
CA GLU A 364 -21.52 -15.17 -0.32
C GLU A 364 -21.42 -14.89 1.17
N LEU A 365 -21.36 -13.61 1.51
CA LEU A 365 -21.42 -13.11 2.87
C LEU A 365 -22.78 -12.46 3.10
N ASP A 366 -23.36 -12.65 4.26
CA ASP A 366 -24.62 -12.05 4.68
C ASP A 366 -24.44 -10.56 5.08
N ILE A 367 -23.85 -9.78 4.20
CA ILE A 367 -23.52 -8.37 4.45
C ILE A 367 -24.79 -7.51 4.39
N ASP A 368 -25.01 -6.71 5.44
CA ASP A 368 -25.87 -5.54 5.35
C ASP A 368 -25.18 -4.45 4.53
N THR A 369 -25.59 -4.34 3.26
CA THR A 369 -25.01 -3.39 2.30
C THR A 369 -25.28 -1.92 2.63
N GLY A 370 -26.21 -1.64 3.56
CA GLY A 370 -26.46 -0.30 4.09
C GLY A 370 -25.45 0.14 5.15
N GLN A 371 -24.58 -0.76 5.62
CA GLN A 371 -23.63 -0.50 6.68
C GLN A 371 -22.19 -0.38 6.18
N ILE A 372 -21.37 0.32 6.96
CA ILE A 372 -19.95 0.52 6.65
C ILE A 372 -19.20 -0.80 6.81
N ARG A 373 -18.48 -1.17 5.76
CA ARG A 373 -17.47 -2.23 5.78
C ARG A 373 -16.10 -1.64 6.06
N ARG A 374 -15.20 -2.41 6.67
CA ARG A 374 -13.81 -1.98 6.90
C ARG A 374 -12.87 -3.12 6.58
N ILE A 375 -11.85 -2.85 5.78
CA ILE A 375 -10.85 -3.86 5.42
C ILE A 375 -9.55 -3.52 6.15
N PHE A 376 -9.04 -4.43 6.98
CA PHE A 376 -7.81 -4.25 7.79
C PHE A 376 -6.98 -5.54 7.79
N GLY A 377 -5.66 -5.45 7.54
CA GLY A 377 -4.83 -6.61 7.20
C GLY A 377 -5.48 -7.54 6.15
N ARG A 378 -5.50 -8.85 6.45
CA ARG A 378 -6.19 -9.91 5.69
C ARG A 378 -7.66 -10.14 6.07
N LYS A 379 -8.32 -9.12 6.61
CA LYS A 379 -9.65 -9.25 7.21
C LYS A 379 -10.64 -8.21 6.70
N LEU A 380 -11.90 -8.61 6.67
CA LEU A 380 -13.05 -7.75 6.38
C LEU A 380 -13.96 -7.72 7.61
N PHE A 381 -14.14 -6.54 8.18
CA PHE A 381 -15.20 -6.26 9.13
C PHE A 381 -16.47 -5.82 8.40
N TYR A 382 -17.60 -6.41 8.78
CA TYR A 382 -18.92 -6.07 8.26
C TYR A 382 -20.01 -6.35 9.30
N ILE A 383 -21.21 -5.87 9.00
CA ILE A 383 -22.40 -6.03 9.83
C ILE A 383 -23.39 -6.91 9.07
N THR A 384 -24.08 -7.80 9.77
CA THR A 384 -25.13 -8.67 9.26
C THR A 384 -26.40 -8.56 10.11
N HIS A 385 -27.54 -8.97 9.55
CA HIS A 385 -28.78 -9.21 10.25
C HIS A 385 -29.12 -10.71 10.23
N THR A 386 -29.21 -11.31 11.41
CA THR A 386 -29.58 -12.72 11.60
C THR A 386 -30.93 -12.81 12.31
N GLN A 387 -31.46 -14.03 12.49
CA GLN A 387 -32.67 -14.26 13.28
C GLN A 387 -32.51 -13.83 14.75
N GLU A 388 -31.29 -13.86 15.28
CA GLU A 388 -30.95 -13.40 16.64
C GLU A 388 -30.75 -11.87 16.72
N GLY A 389 -30.93 -11.17 15.60
CA GLY A 389 -30.71 -9.74 15.48
C GLY A 389 -29.42 -9.39 14.75
N ARG A 390 -28.99 -8.15 14.93
CA ARG A 390 -27.83 -7.56 14.27
C ARG A 390 -26.53 -8.13 14.86
N ARG A 391 -25.57 -8.48 14.01
CA ARG A 391 -24.27 -9.02 14.44
C ARG A 391 -23.13 -8.31 13.71
N MET A 392 -21.99 -8.25 14.36
CA MET A 392 -20.73 -7.74 13.81
C MET A 392 -19.79 -8.91 13.56
N ARG A 393 -19.22 -8.96 12.35
CA ARG A 393 -18.39 -10.08 11.91
C ARG A 393 -17.06 -9.62 11.38
N ILE A 394 -16.04 -10.45 11.58
CA ILE A 394 -14.74 -10.33 10.92
C ILE A 394 -14.47 -11.61 10.16
N TRP A 395 -14.34 -11.49 8.85
CA TRP A 395 -13.96 -12.57 7.94
C TRP A 395 -12.50 -12.45 7.57
N ASP A 396 -11.73 -13.53 7.78
CA ASP A 396 -10.36 -13.66 7.25
C ASP A 396 -10.43 -14.30 5.86
N PHE A 397 -10.22 -13.49 4.82
CA PHE A 397 -10.36 -13.92 3.44
C PHE A 397 -9.16 -14.72 2.93
N GLY A 398 -8.04 -14.72 3.65
CA GLY A 398 -6.88 -15.56 3.33
C GLY A 398 -7.13 -17.01 3.71
N LYS A 399 -7.77 -17.23 4.86
CA LYS A 399 -8.12 -18.57 5.36
C LYS A 399 -9.56 -18.99 5.05
N ASN A 400 -10.37 -18.06 4.57
CA ASN A 400 -11.81 -18.21 4.39
C ASN A 400 -12.54 -18.67 5.67
N GLU A 401 -12.26 -17.99 6.79
CA GLU A 401 -12.86 -18.31 8.10
C GLU A 401 -13.45 -17.07 8.77
N MET A 402 -14.53 -17.25 9.54
CA MET A 402 -15.04 -16.20 10.43
C MET A 402 -14.25 -16.24 11.73
N VAL A 403 -13.45 -15.19 11.97
CA VAL A 403 -12.59 -15.09 13.16
C VAL A 403 -13.24 -14.34 14.31
N PHE A 404 -14.38 -13.68 14.05
CA PHE A 404 -15.13 -12.92 15.04
C PHE A 404 -16.59 -12.86 14.63
N ASP A 405 -17.50 -13.11 15.56
CA ASP A 405 -18.94 -12.98 15.37
C ASP A 405 -19.61 -12.64 16.71
N GLU A 406 -19.97 -11.38 16.90
CA GLU A 406 -20.58 -10.90 18.15
C GLU A 406 -21.91 -10.18 17.90
N PRO A 407 -22.88 -10.24 18.84
CA PRO A 407 -24.08 -9.42 18.78
C PRO A 407 -23.73 -7.92 18.72
N ALA A 408 -24.48 -7.18 17.90
CA ALA A 408 -24.29 -5.76 17.71
C ALA A 408 -25.47 -4.96 18.27
N GLY A 409 -25.17 -3.93 19.07
CA GLY A 409 -26.17 -2.95 19.47
C GLY A 409 -26.68 -2.10 18.30
N ASN A 410 -27.64 -1.21 18.59
CA ASN A 410 -28.25 -0.36 17.57
C ASN A 410 -27.26 0.59 16.88
N ARG A 411 -26.17 0.98 17.56
CA ARG A 411 -25.13 1.85 17.02
C ARG A 411 -23.78 1.16 17.14
N ILE A 412 -23.06 1.10 16.02
CA ILE A 412 -21.67 0.67 15.97
C ILE A 412 -20.88 1.78 15.32
N PHE A 413 -19.79 2.20 15.95
CA PHE A 413 -18.82 3.10 15.35
C PHE A 413 -17.56 2.32 15.05
N SER A 414 -17.08 2.39 13.81
CA SER A 414 -15.84 1.74 13.42
C SER A 414 -14.93 2.69 12.63
N ALA A 415 -13.65 2.63 12.97
CA ALA A 415 -12.59 3.41 12.32
C ALA A 415 -11.36 2.54 12.09
N LEU A 416 -10.56 2.92 11.09
CA LEU A 416 -9.24 2.35 10.87
C LEU A 416 -8.18 3.32 11.36
N THR A 417 -7.23 2.84 12.16
CA THR A 417 -6.06 3.62 12.58
C THR A 417 -5.12 3.83 11.38
N PRO A 418 -4.17 4.79 11.47
CA PRO A 418 -3.08 4.91 10.50
C PRO A 418 -2.28 3.61 10.32
N ASP A 419 -2.11 2.83 11.40
CA ASP A 419 -1.39 1.56 11.42
C ASP A 419 -2.23 0.38 10.89
N HIS A 420 -3.35 0.68 10.22
CA HIS A 420 -4.27 -0.29 9.63
C HIS A 420 -4.91 -1.26 10.65
N GLU A 421 -5.09 -0.82 11.89
CA GLU A 421 -5.85 -1.55 12.91
C GLU A 421 -7.33 -1.13 12.89
N LEU A 422 -8.21 -2.05 13.26
CA LEU A 422 -9.64 -1.77 13.40
C LEU A 422 -9.97 -1.38 14.83
N VAL A 423 -10.54 -0.19 15.01
CA VAL A 423 -11.17 0.22 16.26
C VAL A 423 -12.67 0.10 16.10
N VAL A 424 -13.31 -0.67 16.99
CA VAL A 424 -14.76 -0.80 17.09
C VAL A 424 -15.18 -0.25 18.46
N LEU A 425 -16.03 0.77 18.45
CA LEU A 425 -16.67 1.28 19.66
C LEU A 425 -18.09 0.72 19.72
N ILE A 426 -18.32 -0.10 20.75
CA ILE A 426 -19.62 -0.65 21.08
C ILE A 426 -20.13 0.16 22.27
N PRO A 427 -21.09 1.09 22.08
CA PRO A 427 -21.69 1.77 23.21
C PRO A 427 -22.34 0.71 24.12
N PRO A 428 -22.29 0.89 25.45
CA PRO A 428 -23.02 0.02 26.36
C PRO A 428 -24.48 -0.03 25.92
N LYS A 429 -25.12 -1.20 26.07
CA LYS A 429 -26.58 -1.26 25.98
C LYS A 429 -27.08 -0.17 26.93
N PRO A 430 -28.02 0.71 26.53
CA PRO A 430 -28.70 1.53 27.51
C PRO A 430 -29.17 0.55 28.57
N ASP A 431 -28.74 0.76 29.82
CA ASP A 431 -29.18 -0.08 30.92
C ASP A 431 -30.69 -0.23 30.73
N GLU A 432 -31.19 -1.48 30.70
CA GLU A 432 -32.60 -1.70 30.95
C GLU A 432 -32.82 -0.95 32.25
N GLU A 433 -33.48 0.22 32.17
CA GLU A 433 -33.85 0.98 33.34
C GLU A 433 -34.49 -0.04 34.26
N THR A 434 -33.77 -0.38 35.33
CA THR A 434 -34.35 -1.08 36.44
C THR A 434 -35.51 -0.20 36.83
N ASP A 435 -36.72 -0.62 36.45
CA ASP A 435 -37.99 -0.22 37.06
C ASP A 435 -37.92 -0.63 38.55
N ASP A 436 -37.01 0.00 39.30
CA ASP A 436 -37.03 0.08 40.75
C ASP A 436 -37.86 1.34 41.11
N GLU A 437 -39.13 1.32 40.72
CA GLU A 437 -40.20 2.07 41.39
C GLU A 437 -41.38 1.12 41.69
N ALA A 438 -41.32 0.47 42.86
CA ALA A 438 -42.44 0.31 43.79
C ALA A 438 -41.97 -0.20 45.15
#